data_AF-A0A9E8HNM9-F1
#
_entry.id   AF-A0A9E8HNM9-F1
#
_cell.length_a   1.000
_cell.length_b   1.000
_cell.length_c   1.000
_cell.angle_alpha   90.00
_cell.angle_beta   90.00
_cell.angle_gamma   90.00
#
_symmetry.space_group_name_H-M   'P 1'
#
loop_
_entity.id
_entity.type
_entity.pdbx_description
1 polymer ?
#
loop_
_entity_poly.entity_id
_entity_poly.type
_entity_poly.pdbx_seq_one_letter_code
_entity_poly.pdbx_strand_id
1 'polypeptide(L)'
;MSLESYQELQQASELMVGLPTLISASLTLTATSSTFAEMVVQVNDLNPSAGWQMYRDETTASTSAPNREDLIEAQYSNGTHSLHVKQQNGVFIVTTFTVDNTPNSDQVFKAQVMQLSNKVKPISEAVYHLWYQRQSDENSPQRGLWQPLAQQFIGFNKEVC
;
A
#
# COMPACT_ATOMS: atom_id res chain seq x y z
N MET A 1 -9.43 -19.41 5.49
CA MET A 1 -9.59 -20.07 4.18
C MET A 1 -8.24 -19.94 3.48
N SER A 2 -7.59 -21.03 3.09
CA SER A 2 -6.30 -20.96 2.39
C SER A 2 -6.50 -20.46 0.97
N LEU A 3 -5.43 -19.94 0.35
CA LEU A 3 -5.46 -19.52 -1.06
C LEU A 3 -5.88 -20.66 -1.99
N GLU A 4 -5.44 -21.89 -1.68
CA GLU A 4 -5.82 -23.12 -2.39
C GLU A 4 -7.33 -23.35 -2.35
N SER A 5 -7.95 -23.31 -1.16
CA SER A 5 -9.41 -23.50 -1.04
C SER A 5 -10.22 -22.42 -1.75
N TYR A 6 -9.70 -21.20 -1.87
CA TYR A 6 -10.34 -20.13 -2.62
C TYR A 6 -10.22 -20.34 -4.14
N GLN A 7 -9.06 -20.78 -4.62
CA GLN A 7 -8.85 -21.09 -6.04
C GLN A 7 -9.71 -22.28 -6.48
N GLU A 8 -9.89 -23.29 -5.62
CA GLU A 8 -10.83 -24.39 -5.84
C GLU A 8 -12.28 -23.88 -5.97
N LEU A 9 -12.69 -22.94 -5.12
CA LEU A 9 -14.01 -22.29 -5.19
C LEU A 9 -14.19 -21.44 -6.45
N GLN A 10 -13.13 -20.76 -6.91
CA GLN A 10 -13.16 -20.00 -8.16
C GLN A 10 -13.35 -20.90 -9.38
N GLN A 11 -12.81 -22.12 -9.36
CA GLN A 11 -12.98 -23.12 -10.41
C GLN A 11 -14.33 -23.85 -10.34
N ALA A 12 -15.02 -23.81 -9.20
CA ALA A 12 -16.34 -24.36 -9.05
C ALA A 12 -17.39 -23.49 -9.79
N SER A 13 -17.80 -23.96 -10.97
CA SER A 13 -18.74 -23.34 -11.92
C SER A 13 -20.16 -23.03 -11.38
N GLU A 14 -20.44 -23.27 -10.09
CA GLU A 14 -21.77 -23.10 -9.49
C GLU A 14 -22.02 -21.69 -8.93
N LEU A 15 -20.98 -20.87 -8.82
CA LEU A 15 -21.12 -19.49 -8.38
C LEU A 15 -21.48 -18.61 -9.59
N MET A 16 -22.74 -18.16 -9.67
CA MET A 16 -23.22 -17.17 -10.66
C MET A 16 -22.55 -15.78 -10.54
N VAL A 17 -21.60 -15.63 -9.62
CA VAL A 17 -20.84 -14.41 -9.38
C VAL A 17 -19.38 -14.74 -9.65
N GLY A 18 -18.77 -14.10 -10.65
CA GLY A 18 -17.35 -14.27 -10.94
C GLY A 18 -16.52 -13.91 -9.70
N LEU A 19 -15.88 -14.90 -9.09
CA LEU A 19 -14.98 -14.67 -7.97
C LEU A 19 -13.69 -14.02 -8.50
N PRO A 20 -13.20 -12.92 -7.88
CA PRO A 20 -11.97 -12.26 -8.29
C PRO A 20 -10.76 -13.19 -8.09
N THR A 21 -9.80 -13.16 -9.00
CA THR A 21 -8.57 -13.94 -8.89
C THR A 21 -7.72 -13.42 -7.73
N LEU A 22 -7.57 -14.24 -6.69
CA LEU A 22 -6.66 -13.93 -5.59
C LEU A 22 -5.26 -14.39 -5.96
N ILE A 23 -4.35 -13.44 -6.13
CA ILE A 23 -2.92 -13.69 -6.28
C ILE A 23 -2.27 -13.40 -4.92
N SER A 24 -1.49 -14.33 -4.39
CA SER A 24 -0.69 -14.07 -3.18
C SER A 24 0.48 -13.17 -3.55
N ALA A 25 0.28 -11.87 -3.40
CA ALA A 25 1.33 -10.90 -3.45
C ALA A 25 1.31 -10.15 -2.11
N SER A 26 2.43 -10.24 -1.39
CA SER A 26 2.60 -9.53 -0.13
C SER A 26 3.16 -8.15 -0.39
N LEU A 27 2.54 -7.15 0.23
CA LEU A 27 2.96 -5.77 0.15
C LEU A 27 3.69 -5.39 1.44
N THR A 28 4.98 -5.11 1.32
CA THR A 28 5.82 -4.63 2.41
C THR A 28 5.76 -3.10 2.42
N LEU A 29 5.35 -2.53 3.57
CA LEU A 29 5.33 -1.09 3.83
C LEU A 29 6.41 -0.73 4.83
N THR A 30 7.33 0.14 4.45
CA THR A 30 8.35 0.71 5.33
C THR A 30 8.14 2.21 5.42
N ALA A 31 7.96 2.72 6.63
CA ALA A 31 7.81 4.17 6.87
C ALA A 31 9.06 4.70 7.58
N THR A 32 9.65 5.77 7.05
CA THR A 32 10.81 6.46 7.62
C THR A 32 10.49 7.94 7.81
N SER A 33 11.02 8.53 8.88
CA SER A 33 11.03 9.98 9.05
C SER A 33 12.28 10.53 8.38
N SER A 34 12.13 11.57 7.58
CA SER A 34 13.22 12.15 6.79
C SER A 34 13.12 13.68 6.74
N THR A 35 14.27 14.33 6.59
CA THR A 35 14.37 15.74 6.24
C THR A 35 13.95 15.96 4.78
N PHE A 36 13.74 17.22 4.37
CA PHE A 36 13.42 17.53 2.98
C PHE A 36 14.50 17.03 2.00
N ALA A 37 15.78 17.25 2.32
CA ALA A 37 16.90 16.82 1.48
C ALA A 37 16.95 15.28 1.33
N GLU A 38 16.77 14.54 2.42
CA GLU A 38 16.75 13.07 2.39
C GLU A 38 15.54 12.52 1.63
N MET A 39 14.38 13.16 1.78
CA MET A 39 13.17 12.79 1.02
C MET A 39 13.38 13.01 -0.48
N VAL A 40 14.00 14.12 -0.88
CA VAL A 40 14.35 14.40 -2.28
C VAL A 40 15.26 13.31 -2.84
N VAL A 41 16.26 12.85 -2.08
CA VAL A 41 17.12 11.72 -2.48
C VAL A 41 16.30 10.46 -2.68
N GLN A 42 15.44 10.09 -1.73
CA GLN A 42 14.59 8.89 -1.85
C GLN A 42 13.65 8.94 -3.07
N VAL A 43 13.08 10.10 -3.38
CA VAL A 43 12.23 10.27 -4.57
C VAL A 43 13.06 10.13 -5.85
N ASN A 44 14.27 10.67 -5.89
CA ASN A 44 15.16 10.52 -7.05
C ASN A 44 15.62 9.06 -7.23
N ASP A 45 15.96 8.37 -6.13
CA ASP A 45 16.40 6.97 -6.15
C ASP A 45 15.30 6.03 -6.66
N LEU A 46 14.02 6.37 -6.44
CA LEU A 46 12.88 5.63 -7.01
C LEU A 46 12.85 5.69 -8.55
N ASN A 47 13.37 6.76 -9.16
CA ASN A 47 13.24 7.09 -10.57
C ASN A 47 11.79 6.99 -11.10
N PRO A 48 10.88 7.88 -10.63
CA PRO A 48 9.45 7.72 -10.87
C PRO A 48 9.04 7.98 -12.31
N SER A 49 8.10 7.17 -12.80
CA SER A 49 7.47 7.29 -14.11
C SER A 49 6.05 7.87 -14.04
N ALA A 50 5.51 8.02 -12.82
CA ALA A 50 4.24 8.67 -12.54
C ALA A 50 4.28 9.27 -11.12
N GLY A 51 3.48 10.30 -10.88
CA GLY A 51 3.37 10.91 -9.55
C GLY A 51 2.63 12.23 -9.54
N TRP A 52 2.37 12.70 -8.33
CA TRP A 52 1.80 14.00 -8.06
C TRP A 52 2.37 14.58 -6.77
N GLN A 53 2.30 15.90 -6.67
CA GLN A 53 2.77 16.70 -5.55
C GLN A 53 1.68 17.68 -5.15
N MET A 54 1.47 17.84 -3.85
CA MET A 54 0.58 18.83 -3.26
C MET A 54 1.41 19.79 -2.41
N TYR A 55 1.38 21.04 -2.82
CA TYR A 55 1.90 22.18 -2.09
C TYR A 55 0.75 22.89 -1.37
N ARG A 56 1.05 23.98 -0.68
CA ARG A 56 0.03 24.78 0.02
C ARG A 56 -0.99 25.41 -0.92
N ASP A 57 -0.58 25.76 -2.12
CA ASP A 57 -1.33 26.55 -3.08
C ASP A 57 -1.82 25.74 -4.28
N GLU A 58 -1.23 24.57 -4.54
CA GLU A 58 -1.55 23.79 -5.74
C GLU A 58 -1.32 22.28 -5.56
N THR A 59 -1.93 21.51 -6.47
CA THR A 59 -1.61 20.11 -6.69
C THR A 59 -1.24 19.94 -8.15
N THR A 60 -0.06 19.39 -8.41
CA THR A 60 0.47 19.19 -9.77
C THR A 60 0.88 17.75 -9.98
N ALA A 61 0.66 17.23 -11.19
CA ALA A 61 1.30 16.00 -11.62
C ALA A 61 2.80 16.26 -11.81
N SER A 62 3.64 15.38 -11.28
CA SER A 62 5.09 15.50 -11.38
C SER A 62 5.77 14.14 -11.20
N THR A 63 6.77 13.89 -12.04
CA THR A 63 7.65 12.71 -11.95
C THR A 63 9.05 13.10 -11.49
N SER A 64 9.22 14.31 -10.96
CA SER A 64 10.50 14.77 -10.41
C SER A 64 10.37 14.96 -8.91
N ALA A 65 11.49 14.98 -8.18
CA ALA A 65 11.45 15.32 -6.77
C ALA A 65 10.92 16.75 -6.54
N PRO A 66 10.33 17.04 -5.36
CA PRO A 66 9.86 18.37 -5.02
C PRO A 66 11.01 19.37 -5.00
N ASN A 67 10.76 20.59 -5.50
CA ASN A 67 11.74 21.68 -5.49
C ASN A 67 11.39 22.78 -4.46
N ARG A 68 10.26 22.66 -3.77
CA ARG A 68 9.82 23.58 -2.71
C ARG A 68 9.64 22.83 -1.40
N GLU A 69 10.02 23.47 -0.29
CA GLU A 69 9.91 22.90 1.06
C GLU A 69 8.49 22.95 1.64
N ASP A 70 7.58 23.72 1.02
CA ASP A 70 6.18 23.81 1.43
C ASP A 70 5.30 22.67 0.89
N LEU A 71 5.94 21.56 0.50
CA LEU A 71 5.28 20.31 0.17
C LEU A 71 4.49 19.78 1.37
N ILE A 72 3.23 19.41 1.14
CA ILE A 72 2.34 18.84 2.14
C ILE A 72 2.25 17.32 1.96
N GLU A 73 1.95 16.87 0.75
CA GLU A 73 1.89 15.44 0.40
C GLU A 73 2.41 15.22 -1.03
N ALA A 74 2.96 14.05 -1.30
CA ALA A 74 3.29 13.64 -2.66
C ALA A 74 3.20 12.13 -2.78
N GLN A 75 2.92 11.64 -3.98
CA GLN A 75 3.01 10.22 -4.29
C GLN A 75 3.74 10.01 -5.61
N TYR A 76 4.55 8.98 -5.65
CA TYR A 76 5.37 8.63 -6.80
C TYR A 76 5.29 7.13 -7.05
N SER A 77 5.39 6.73 -8.32
CA SER A 77 5.50 5.33 -8.72
C SER A 77 6.47 5.19 -9.88
N ASN A 78 7.21 4.08 -9.91
CA ASN A 78 7.94 3.62 -11.09
C ASN A 78 7.27 2.41 -11.77
N GLY A 79 6.05 2.05 -11.33
CA GLY A 79 5.28 0.90 -11.82
C GLY A 79 5.42 -0.36 -10.97
N THR A 80 6.56 -0.51 -10.27
CA THR A 80 6.85 -1.65 -9.38
C THR A 80 6.81 -1.23 -7.92
N HIS A 81 7.37 -0.07 -7.61
CA HIS A 81 7.43 0.50 -6.28
C HIS A 81 6.68 1.82 -6.26
N SER A 82 6.07 2.15 -5.13
CA SER A 82 5.51 3.48 -4.90
C SER A 82 6.02 4.09 -3.59
N LEU A 83 6.15 5.40 -3.59
CA LEU A 83 6.44 6.20 -2.41
C LEU A 83 5.24 7.10 -2.10
N HIS A 84 4.89 7.18 -0.83
CA HIS A 84 3.97 8.18 -0.31
C HIS A 84 4.71 9.06 0.69
N VAL A 85 4.77 10.34 0.40
CA VAL A 85 5.39 11.36 1.24
C VAL A 85 4.29 12.18 1.90
N LYS A 86 4.39 12.37 3.21
CA LYS A 86 3.48 13.24 3.98
C LYS A 86 4.26 14.09 4.96
N GLN A 87 4.03 15.39 4.96
CA GLN A 87 4.58 16.30 5.95
C GLN A 87 3.84 16.14 7.28
N GLN A 88 4.60 15.98 8.36
CA GLN A 88 4.08 15.87 9.71
C GLN A 88 5.04 16.54 10.68
N ASN A 89 4.58 17.59 11.38
CA ASN A 89 5.35 18.26 12.44
C ASN A 89 6.77 18.70 12.05
N GLY A 90 6.98 19.16 10.82
CA GLY A 90 8.29 19.64 10.35
C GLY A 90 9.23 18.55 9.82
N VAL A 91 8.80 17.29 9.81
CA VAL A 91 9.48 16.18 9.12
C VAL A 91 8.61 15.61 8.01
N PHE A 92 9.23 14.87 7.08
CA PHE A 92 8.52 14.13 6.06
C PHE A 92 8.49 12.65 6.43
N ILE A 93 7.29 12.08 6.49
CA ILE A 93 7.09 10.64 6.60
C ILE A 93 7.06 10.08 5.18
N VAL A 94 8.07 9.29 4.84
CA VAL A 94 8.17 8.61 3.55
C VAL A 94 7.78 7.15 3.76
N THR A 95 6.71 6.73 3.12
CA THR A 95 6.22 5.35 3.15
C THR A 95 6.51 4.69 1.81
N THR A 96 7.37 3.68 1.83
CA THR A 96 7.72 2.86 0.67
C THR A 96 6.85 1.64 0.60
N PHE A 97 6.33 1.36 -0.59
CA PHE A 97 5.50 0.23 -0.93
C PHE A 97 6.29 -0.68 -1.87
N THR A 98 6.65 -1.86 -1.38
CA THR A 98 7.37 -2.88 -2.14
C THR A 98 6.50 -4.13 -2.26
N VAL A 99 6.28 -4.59 -3.48
CA VAL A 99 5.53 -5.82 -3.74
C VAL A 99 6.51 -6.98 -3.84
N ASP A 100 6.40 -7.92 -2.91
CA ASP A 100 7.22 -9.13 -2.93
C ASP A 100 6.57 -10.15 -3.88
N ASN A 101 7.24 -10.37 -5.02
CA ASN A 101 7.04 -11.50 -5.93
C ASN A 101 5.61 -11.74 -6.46
N THR A 102 5.14 -10.90 -7.38
CA THR A 102 4.52 -11.41 -8.63
C THR A 102 4.49 -10.31 -9.69
N PRO A 103 5.10 -10.51 -10.88
CA PRO A 103 4.91 -9.59 -11.98
C PRO A 103 3.44 -9.74 -12.42
N ASN A 104 2.64 -8.68 -12.24
CA ASN A 104 1.25 -8.54 -12.71
C ASN A 104 0.11 -8.84 -11.72
N SER A 105 0.32 -8.83 -10.40
CA SER A 105 -0.84 -8.69 -9.50
C SER A 105 -1.27 -7.23 -9.46
N ASP A 106 -2.48 -6.90 -9.92
CA ASP A 106 -3.06 -5.57 -9.72
C ASP A 106 -3.72 -5.41 -8.34
N GLN A 107 -3.75 -6.49 -7.55
CA GLN A 107 -4.25 -6.51 -6.19
C GLN A 107 -3.29 -7.27 -5.28
N VAL A 108 -3.03 -6.71 -4.12
CA VAL A 108 -2.11 -7.25 -3.09
C VAL A 108 -2.73 -7.08 -1.73
N PHE A 109 -2.25 -7.82 -0.74
CA PHE A 109 -2.63 -7.60 0.65
C PHE A 109 -1.43 -7.36 1.56
N LYS A 110 -1.68 -6.60 2.61
CA LYS A 110 -0.79 -6.45 3.76
C LYS A 110 -1.49 -7.05 4.98
N ALA A 111 -0.84 -8.00 5.63
CA ALA A 111 -1.28 -8.46 6.95
C ALA A 111 -1.01 -7.36 7.99
N GLN A 112 -2.02 -7.01 8.76
CA GLN A 112 -1.93 -6.08 9.88
C GLN A 112 -2.36 -6.79 11.15
N VAL A 113 -1.44 -6.84 12.11
CA VAL A 113 -1.70 -7.36 13.46
C VAL A 113 -1.98 -6.18 14.38
N MET A 114 -3.14 -6.20 15.04
CA MET A 114 -3.53 -5.22 16.04
C MET A 114 -3.54 -5.87 17.43
N GLN A 115 -2.83 -5.25 18.36
CA GLN A 115 -2.85 -5.66 19.76
C GLN A 115 -4.18 -5.24 20.41
N LEU A 116 -4.86 -6.19 21.04
CA LEU A 116 -6.11 -5.98 21.76
C LEU A 116 -5.82 -5.64 23.22
N SER A 117 -6.73 -4.90 23.84
CA SER A 117 -6.59 -4.57 25.26
C SER A 117 -6.61 -5.83 26.13
N ASN A 118 -5.87 -5.80 27.24
CA ASN A 118 -5.75 -6.89 28.23
C ASN A 118 -7.08 -7.40 28.84
N LYS A 119 -8.21 -6.78 28.51
CA LYS A 119 -9.56 -7.20 28.94
C LYS A 119 -10.14 -8.34 28.11
N VAL A 120 -9.58 -8.64 26.94
CA VAL A 120 -10.06 -9.68 26.00
C VAL A 120 -9.17 -10.92 26.04
N LYS A 121 -8.76 -11.37 27.24
CA LYS A 121 -7.99 -12.61 27.39
C LYS A 121 -8.87 -13.82 27.04
N PRO A 122 -8.31 -14.88 26.40
CA PRO A 122 -6.89 -15.15 26.16
C PRO A 122 -6.35 -14.57 24.84
N ILE A 123 -7.08 -13.68 24.16
CA ILE A 123 -6.74 -13.20 22.83
C ILE A 123 -5.99 -11.87 22.93
N SER A 124 -4.72 -11.88 22.54
CA SER A 124 -3.88 -10.68 22.50
C SER A 124 -4.00 -9.91 21.19
N GLU A 125 -4.39 -10.58 20.09
CA GLU A 125 -4.18 -10.04 18.75
C GLU A 125 -5.37 -10.27 17.82
N ALA A 126 -5.72 -9.23 17.06
CA ALA A 126 -6.62 -9.29 15.92
C ALA A 126 -5.83 -9.15 14.62
N VAL A 127 -6.07 -10.04 13.66
CA VAL A 127 -5.40 -10.05 12.36
C VAL A 127 -6.37 -9.53 11.30
N TYR A 128 -5.90 -8.56 10.54
CA TYR A 128 -6.60 -7.98 9.40
C TYR A 128 -5.76 -8.14 8.14
N HIS A 129 -6.42 -8.32 7.00
CA HIS A 129 -5.81 -8.08 5.70
C HIS A 129 -6.29 -6.74 5.18
N LEU A 130 -5.33 -5.86 4.88
CA LEU A 130 -5.57 -4.63 4.14
C LEU A 130 -5.28 -4.91 2.68
N TRP A 131 -6.31 -4.86 1.85
CA TRP A 131 -6.22 -5.06 0.41
C TRP A 131 -5.89 -3.75 -0.28
N TYR A 132 -4.96 -3.78 -1.22
CA TYR A 132 -4.56 -2.66 -2.05
C TYR A 132 -4.74 -3.02 -3.51
N GLN A 133 -5.14 -2.03 -4.32
CA GLN A 133 -5.23 -2.15 -5.76
C GLN A 133 -4.28 -1.15 -6.42
N ARG A 134 -3.58 -1.59 -7.47
CA ARG A 134 -2.74 -0.73 -8.29
C ARG A 134 -3.59 -0.05 -9.35
N GLN A 135 -3.45 1.26 -9.46
CA GLN A 135 -4.14 2.04 -10.50
C GLN A 135 -3.53 1.75 -11.87
N SER A 136 -4.36 1.27 -12.81
CA SER A 136 -3.94 0.87 -14.16
C SER A 136 -4.31 1.87 -15.26
N ASP A 137 -5.04 2.94 -14.94
CA ASP A 137 -5.42 3.97 -15.91
C ASP A 137 -4.17 4.72 -16.42
N GLU A 138 -3.88 4.58 -17.72
CA GLU A 138 -2.72 5.16 -18.36
C GLU A 138 -2.76 6.70 -18.44
N ASN A 139 -3.95 7.29 -18.41
CA ASN A 139 -4.13 8.74 -18.50
C ASN A 139 -4.23 9.43 -17.14
N SER A 140 -4.17 8.66 -16.05
CA SER A 140 -4.29 9.19 -14.70
C SER A 140 -2.90 9.52 -14.11
N PRO A 141 -2.75 10.66 -13.40
CA PRO A 141 -1.54 10.94 -12.63
C PRO A 141 -1.30 9.93 -11.50
N GLN A 142 -2.31 9.11 -11.20
CA GLN A 142 -2.25 8.07 -10.18
C GLN A 142 -1.75 6.72 -10.72
N ARG A 143 -1.39 6.63 -12.00
CA ARG A 143 -0.93 5.38 -12.63
C ARG A 143 0.17 4.72 -11.81
N GLY A 144 0.00 3.44 -11.50
CA GLY A 144 0.97 2.64 -10.75
C GLY A 144 1.00 2.89 -9.24
N LEU A 145 0.11 3.74 -8.70
CA LEU A 145 -0.03 3.93 -7.24
C LEU A 145 -0.89 2.82 -6.62
N TRP A 146 -0.49 2.38 -5.42
CA TRP A 146 -1.26 1.44 -4.60
C TRP A 146 -2.28 2.20 -3.75
N GLN A 147 -3.56 1.86 -3.89
CA GLN A 147 -4.64 2.46 -3.12
C GLN A 147 -5.35 1.42 -2.26
N PRO A 148 -5.74 1.77 -1.01
CA PRO A 148 -6.50 0.86 -0.17
C PRO A 148 -7.86 0.59 -0.82
N LEU A 149 -8.20 -0.69 -0.97
CA LEU A 149 -9.46 -1.15 -1.55
C LEU A 149 -10.43 -1.59 -0.45
N ALA A 150 -9.96 -2.45 0.45
CA ALA A 150 -10.80 -3.06 1.48
C ALA A 150 -9.98 -3.48 2.70
N GLN A 151 -10.67 -3.63 3.83
CA GLN A 151 -10.15 -4.26 5.04
C GLN A 151 -10.97 -5.51 5.34
N GLN A 152 -10.29 -6.63 5.55
CA GLN A 152 -10.90 -7.91 5.88
C GLN A 152 -10.42 -8.36 7.26
N PHE A 153 -11.35 -8.58 8.19
CA PHE A 153 -11.03 -9.25 9.44
C PHE A 153 -10.81 -10.74 9.18
N ILE A 154 -9.62 -11.25 9.52
CA ILE A 154 -9.25 -12.65 9.29
C ILE A 154 -9.59 -13.49 10.52
N GLY A 155 -9.40 -12.90 11.69
CA GLY A 155 -9.67 -13.57 12.94
C GLY A 155 -8.75 -13.08 14.04
N PHE A 156 -8.73 -13.85 15.11
CA PHE A 156 -7.88 -13.63 16.25
C PHE A 156 -6.66 -14.54 16.15
N ASN A 157 -5.45 -14.00 16.30
CA ASN A 157 -4.27 -14.84 16.40
C ASN A 157 -4.32 -15.53 17.76
N LYS A 158 -4.34 -16.86 17.74
CA LYS A 158 -4.25 -17.68 18.95
C LYS A 158 -2.80 -18.16 19.08
N GLU A 159 -1.85 -17.24 19.18
CA GLU A 159 -0.56 -17.63 19.71
C GLU A 159 -0.61 -17.59 21.24
N VAL A 160 -0.11 -18.66 21.81
CA VAL A 160 -0.46 -19.27 23.10
C VAL A 160 0.24 -18.55 24.25
N CYS A 161 -0.39 -18.59 25.43
CA CYS A 161 0.19 -18.26 26.74
C CYS A 161 1.59 -18.83 26.97
#